data_AF-A0A382I747-F1
#
_entry.id   AF-A0A382I747-F1
#
_cell.length_a   1.000
_cell.length_b   1.000
_cell.length_c   1.000
_cell.angle_alpha   90.00
_cell.angle_beta   90.00
_cell.angle_gamma   90.00
#
_symmetry.space_group_name_H-M   'P 1'
#
loop_
_entity.id
_entity.type
_entity.pdbx_description
1 polymer ?
#
loop_
_entity_poly.entity_id
_entity_poly.type
_entity_poly.pdbx_seq_one_letter_code
_entity_poly.pdbx_strand_id
1 'polypeptide(L)'
;MEEPLRTVIAGMISGALMGLVFVTHISLLLVNHPPAVLIERAAVSNVSRLITIAAFVTFIGWNVLAIIMSFAAQVNLEMTSSRLSSAPSLTYLFIVAFLTLFIAIPALVIFRDRKIHVFAELLVFIGVFGFLVPNLVVALHRL
;
A
#
# COMPACT_ATOMS: atom_id res chain seq x y z
N MET A 1 -9.30 -23.12 -9.51
CA MET A 1 -8.14 -22.63 -8.74
C MET A 1 -8.42 -22.83 -7.27
N GLU A 2 -7.43 -23.22 -6.48
CA GLU A 2 -7.56 -23.35 -5.02
C GLU A 2 -7.87 -21.99 -4.37
N GLU A 3 -8.75 -21.96 -3.37
CA GLU A 3 -9.10 -20.76 -2.58
C GLU A 3 -7.88 -19.94 -2.10
N PRO A 4 -6.84 -20.53 -1.47
CA PRO A 4 -5.67 -19.77 -1.04
C PRO A 4 -4.93 -19.09 -2.21
N LEU A 5 -4.89 -19.72 -3.38
CA LEU A 5 -4.25 -19.13 -4.56
C LEU A 5 -5.03 -17.91 -5.06
N ARG A 6 -6.36 -17.92 -5.01
CA ARG A 6 -7.20 -16.75 -5.37
C ARG A 6 -6.96 -15.59 -4.43
N THR A 7 -6.84 -15.84 -3.13
CA THR A 7 -6.49 -14.81 -2.13
C THR A 7 -5.11 -14.20 -2.38
N VAL A 8 -4.11 -15.04 -2.71
CA VAL A 8 -2.77 -14.55 -3.06
C VAL A 8 -2.82 -13.65 -4.30
N ILE A 9 -3.58 -14.03 -5.34
CA ILE A 9 -3.72 -13.22 -6.55
C ILE A 9 -4.41 -11.87 -6.25
N ALA A 10 -5.46 -11.85 -5.44
CA ALA A 10 -6.09 -10.59 -5.02
C ALA A 10 -5.07 -9.65 -4.35
N GLY A 11 -4.22 -10.20 -3.49
CA GLY A 11 -3.16 -9.49 -2.82
C GLY A 11 -2.08 -8.99 -3.77
N MET A 12 -1.60 -9.84 -4.68
CA MET A 12 -0.59 -9.45 -5.67
C MET A 12 -1.08 -8.35 -6.60
N ILE A 13 -2.32 -8.40 -7.08
CA ILE A 13 -2.88 -7.35 -7.94
C ILE A 13 -2.96 -6.01 -7.19
N SER A 14 -3.51 -6.04 -5.97
CA SER A 14 -3.66 -4.84 -5.14
C SER A 14 -2.32 -4.26 -4.71
N GLY A 15 -1.38 -5.13 -4.32
CA GLY A 15 -0.04 -4.77 -3.88
C GLY A 15 0.82 -4.23 -5.01
N ALA A 16 0.74 -4.81 -6.21
CA ALA A 16 1.37 -4.27 -7.40
C ALA A 16 0.82 -2.88 -7.74
N LEU A 17 -0.50 -2.68 -7.67
CA LEU A 17 -1.10 -1.36 -7.88
C LEU A 17 -0.59 -0.34 -6.87
N MET A 18 -0.64 -0.65 -5.57
CA MET A 18 -0.11 0.24 -4.52
C MET A 18 1.37 0.54 -4.74
N GLY A 19 2.16 -0.51 -5.01
CA GLY A 19 3.60 -0.37 -5.23
C GLY A 19 3.92 0.51 -6.43
N LEU A 20 3.21 0.36 -7.54
CA LEU A 20 3.39 1.20 -8.72
C LEU A 20 2.99 2.66 -8.45
N VAL A 21 1.85 2.89 -7.80
CA VAL A 21 1.41 4.25 -7.45
C VAL A 21 2.42 4.93 -6.54
N PHE A 22 2.82 4.26 -5.46
CA PHE A 22 3.78 4.78 -4.50
C PHE A 22 5.14 5.08 -5.13
N VAL A 23 5.71 4.12 -5.88
CA VAL A 23 7.01 4.30 -6.53
C VAL A 23 6.94 5.45 -7.54
N THR A 24 5.87 5.53 -8.34
CA THR A 24 5.69 6.63 -9.30
C THR A 24 5.61 7.98 -8.59
N HIS A 25 4.82 8.07 -7.51
CA HIS A 25 4.65 9.30 -6.76
C HIS A 25 5.95 9.76 -6.10
N ILE A 26 6.66 8.85 -5.43
CA ILE A 26 7.95 9.15 -4.81
C ILE A 26 8.99 9.51 -5.86
N SER A 27 9.06 8.81 -7.00
CA SER A 27 9.96 9.18 -8.10
C SER A 27 9.70 10.59 -8.61
N LEU A 28 8.44 10.98 -8.80
CA LEU A 28 8.08 12.35 -9.20
C LEU A 28 8.45 13.39 -8.14
N LEU A 29 8.28 13.06 -6.85
CA LEU A 29 8.69 13.92 -5.74
C LEU A 29 10.19 14.10 -5.68
N LEU A 30 10.96 13.01 -5.84
CA LEU A 30 12.42 13.04 -5.81
C LEU A 30 13.02 13.86 -6.95
N VAL A 31 12.39 13.85 -8.13
CA VAL A 31 12.86 14.62 -9.30
C VAL A 31 12.48 16.09 -9.19
N ASN A 32 11.21 16.39 -8.87
CA ASN A 32 10.72 17.78 -8.90
C ASN A 32 11.06 18.55 -7.62
N HIS A 33 11.16 17.86 -6.48
CA HIS A 33 11.34 18.46 -5.17
C HIS A 33 12.23 17.58 -4.27
N PRO A 34 13.51 17.35 -4.64
CA PRO A 34 14.39 16.46 -3.89
C PRO A 34 14.53 16.89 -2.42
N PRO A 35 14.37 15.95 -1.46
CA PRO A 35 14.64 16.20 -0.05
C PRO A 35 16.08 16.68 0.18
N ALA A 36 16.27 17.67 1.08
CA ALA A 36 17.58 18.24 1.40
C ALA A 36 18.63 17.17 1.78
N VAL A 37 18.23 16.17 2.56
CA VAL A 37 19.09 15.04 2.97
C VAL A 37 19.66 14.27 1.77
N LEU A 38 18.89 14.12 0.69
CA LEU A 38 19.35 13.43 -0.52
C LEU A 38 20.27 14.33 -1.37
N ILE A 39 20.03 15.65 -1.39
CA ILE A 39 20.91 16.61 -2.04
C ILE A 39 22.29 16.61 -1.37
N GLU A 40 22.33 16.71 -0.04
CA GLU A 40 23.57 16.66 0.74
C GLU A 40 24.33 15.34 0.53
N ARG A 41 23.61 14.21 0.53
CA ARG A 41 24.23 12.89 0.31
C ARG A 41 24.72 12.69 -1.13
N ALA A 42 24.07 13.32 -2.11
CA ALA A 42 24.48 13.30 -3.50
C ALA A 42 25.81 14.02 -3.74
N ALA A 43 26.14 15.02 -2.92
CA ALA A 43 27.44 15.70 -2.97
C ALA A 43 28.60 14.79 -2.53
N VAL A 44 28.32 13.73 -1.76
CA VAL A 44 29.34 12.83 -1.18
C VAL A 44 29.37 11.47 -1.88
N SER A 45 28.24 10.98 -2.39
CA SER A 45 28.13 9.62 -2.94
C SER A 45 26.99 9.45 -3.95
N ASN A 46 27.07 8.42 -4.78
CA ASN A 46 26.01 8.09 -5.73
C ASN A 46 24.74 7.60 -4.99
N VAL A 47 23.65 8.38 -5.09
CA VAL A 47 22.37 8.11 -4.43
C VAL A 47 21.45 7.19 -5.26
N SER A 48 21.74 7.00 -6.56
CA SER A 48 20.91 6.20 -7.46
C SER A 48 20.75 4.76 -6.97
N ARG A 49 21.84 4.11 -6.56
CA ARG A 49 21.78 2.74 -6.01
C ARG A 49 20.91 2.65 -4.77
N LEU A 50 20.99 3.64 -3.87
CA LEU A 50 20.16 3.67 -2.66
C LEU A 50 18.68 3.82 -3.01
N ILE A 51 18.35 4.75 -3.93
CA ILE A 51 16.96 5.00 -4.36
C ILE A 51 16.39 3.76 -5.02
N THR A 52 17.12 3.10 -5.92
CA THR A 52 16.66 1.89 -6.60
C THR A 52 16.40 0.75 -5.63
N ILE A 53 17.32 0.51 -4.68
CA ILE A 53 17.13 -0.54 -3.66
C ILE A 53 15.92 -0.21 -2.78
N ALA A 54 15.80 1.03 -2.31
CA ALA A 54 14.67 1.44 -1.48
C ALA A 54 13.34 1.28 -2.23
N ALA A 55 13.26 1.75 -3.48
CA ALA A 55 12.06 1.61 -4.31
C ALA A 55 11.68 0.14 -4.53
N PHE A 56 12.66 -0.73 -4.82
CA PHE A 56 12.43 -2.15 -5.02
C PHE A 56 11.96 -2.85 -3.74
N VAL A 57 12.62 -2.59 -2.61
CA VAL A 57 12.24 -3.15 -1.30
C VAL A 57 10.85 -2.68 -0.91
N THR A 58 10.52 -1.41 -1.10
CA THR A 58 9.19 -0.87 -0.81
C THR A 58 8.13 -1.47 -1.73
N PHE A 59 8.41 -1.63 -3.03
CA PHE A 59 7.51 -2.30 -3.96
C PHE A 59 7.18 -3.74 -3.54
N ILE A 60 8.20 -4.53 -3.17
CA ILE A 60 7.99 -5.89 -2.64
C ILE A 60 7.24 -5.85 -1.32
N GLY A 61 7.58 -4.91 -0.43
CA GLY A 61 6.90 -4.72 0.85
C GLY A 61 5.40 -4.49 0.68
N TRP A 62 4.99 -3.68 -0.29
CA TRP A 62 3.57 -3.48 -0.60
C TRP A 62 2.87 -4.74 -1.08
N ASN A 63 3.53 -5.57 -1.89
CA ASN A 63 2.99 -6.85 -2.33
C ASN A 63 2.80 -7.82 -1.16
N VAL A 64 3.81 -7.97 -0.31
CA VAL A 64 3.74 -8.83 0.88
C VAL A 64 2.61 -8.37 1.81
N LEU A 65 2.53 -7.06 2.08
CA LEU A 65 1.47 -6.49 2.92
C LEU A 65 0.08 -6.74 2.31
N ALA A 66 -0.10 -6.55 1.01
CA ALA A 66 -1.38 -6.77 0.33
C ALA A 66 -1.81 -8.24 0.33
N ILE A 67 -0.87 -9.19 0.23
CA ILE A 67 -1.16 -10.62 0.40
C ILE A 67 -1.66 -10.90 1.81
N ILE A 68 -0.96 -10.41 2.84
CA ILE A 68 -1.38 -10.57 4.24
C ILE A 68 -2.77 -9.97 4.47
N MET A 69 -3.01 -8.77 3.94
CA MET A 69 -4.29 -8.08 4.05
C MET A 69 -5.40 -8.80 3.29
N SER A 70 -5.09 -9.49 2.19
CA SER A 70 -6.07 -10.32 1.47
C SER A 70 -6.51 -11.52 2.30
N PHE A 71 -5.59 -12.18 3.01
CA PHE A 71 -5.94 -13.23 3.96
C PHE A 71 -6.72 -12.68 5.15
N ALA A 72 -6.31 -11.52 5.69
CA ALA A 72 -7.05 -10.87 6.76
C ALA A 72 -8.48 -10.53 6.30
N ALA A 73 -8.66 -10.05 5.07
CA ALA A 73 -9.97 -9.82 4.48
C ALA A 73 -10.76 -11.13 4.36
N GLN A 74 -10.16 -12.20 3.82
CA GLN A 74 -10.82 -13.50 3.68
C GLN A 74 -11.37 -14.05 5.00
N VAL A 75 -10.60 -13.93 6.09
CA VAL A 75 -11.00 -14.41 7.43
C VAL A 75 -12.08 -13.52 8.07
N ASN A 76 -12.05 -12.21 7.79
CA ASN A 76 -12.95 -11.24 8.43
C ASN A 76 -14.16 -10.87 7.56
N LEU A 77 -14.27 -11.40 6.36
CA LEU A 77 -15.45 -11.26 5.52
C LEU A 77 -16.41 -12.40 5.83
N GLU A 78 -17.63 -12.05 6.27
CA GLU A 78 -18.74 -13.00 6.30
C GLU A 78 -19.06 -13.43 4.86
N MET A 79 -18.43 -14.54 4.41
CA MET A 79 -18.65 -15.11 3.07
C MET A 79 -20.13 -15.48 2.81
N THR A 80 -20.96 -15.49 3.85
CA THR A 80 -22.43 -15.64 3.77
C THR A 80 -23.11 -14.49 3.03
N SER A 81 -22.51 -13.30 2.96
CA SER A 81 -23.01 -12.19 2.15
C SER A 81 -22.21 -12.07 0.85
N SER A 82 -22.68 -12.74 -0.19
CA SER A 82 -22.14 -12.70 -1.55
C SER A 82 -22.36 -11.35 -2.25
N ARG A 83 -22.20 -10.21 -1.57
CA ARG A 83 -22.33 -8.86 -2.14
C ARG A 83 -20.98 -8.13 -2.05
N LEU A 84 -20.61 -7.43 -3.12
CA LEU A 84 -19.53 -6.45 -3.06
C LEU A 84 -19.96 -5.43 -2.00
N SER A 85 -19.21 -5.35 -0.89
CA SER A 85 -19.60 -4.49 0.21
C SER A 85 -19.00 -3.11 0.03
N SER A 86 -19.84 -2.09 0.19
CA SER A 86 -19.40 -0.70 0.26
C SER A 86 -18.50 -0.44 1.48
N ALA A 87 -18.57 -1.29 2.50
CA ALA A 87 -17.72 -1.24 3.68
C ALA A 87 -17.33 -2.66 4.13
N PRO A 88 -16.02 -2.97 4.26
CA PRO A 88 -15.57 -4.22 4.88
C PRO A 88 -16.07 -4.36 6.33
N SER A 89 -15.85 -5.53 6.93
CA SER A 89 -16.19 -5.72 8.35
C SER A 89 -15.46 -4.72 9.25
N LEU A 90 -16.09 -4.38 10.38
CA LEU A 90 -15.55 -3.42 11.34
C LEU A 90 -14.15 -3.81 11.82
N THR A 91 -13.91 -5.11 12.04
CA THR A 91 -12.60 -5.66 12.41
C THR A 91 -11.53 -5.37 11.36
N TYR A 92 -11.85 -5.59 10.08
CA TYR A 92 -10.92 -5.31 8.99
C TYR A 92 -10.62 -3.81 8.87
N LEU A 93 -11.65 -2.96 8.99
CA LEU A 93 -11.48 -1.51 9.01
C LEU A 93 -10.59 -1.04 10.17
N PHE A 94 -10.69 -1.67 11.34
CA PHE A 94 -9.82 -1.37 12.47
C PHE A 94 -8.34 -1.71 12.17
N ILE A 95 -8.08 -2.84 11.50
CA ILE A 95 -6.73 -3.20 11.04
C ILE A 95 -6.19 -2.16 10.06
N VAL A 96 -6.99 -1.77 9.06
CA VAL A 96 -6.60 -0.75 8.08
C VAL A 96 -6.32 0.60 8.75
N ALA A 97 -7.18 1.01 9.69
CA ALA A 97 -7.00 2.25 10.44
C ALA A 97 -5.71 2.23 11.29
N PHE A 98 -5.44 1.12 11.98
CA PHE A 98 -4.22 0.94 12.75
C PHE A 98 -2.98 1.02 11.86
N LEU A 99 -2.96 0.31 10.72
CA LEU A 99 -1.85 0.37 9.76
C LEU A 99 -1.67 1.77 9.17
N THR A 100 -2.78 2.46 8.86
CA THR A 100 -2.76 3.83 8.35
C THR A 100 -2.06 4.74 9.36
N LEU A 101 -2.44 4.68 10.63
CA LEU A 101 -1.81 5.47 11.70
C LEU A 101 -0.33 5.11 11.87
N PHE A 102 -0.02 3.81 11.87
CA PHE A 102 1.34 3.31 12.01
C PHE A 102 2.27 3.82 10.89
N ILE A 103 1.78 3.89 9.65
CA ILE A 103 2.54 4.41 8.49
C ILE A 103 2.54 5.95 8.46
N ALA A 104 1.43 6.58 8.86
CA ALA A 104 1.28 8.03 8.85
C ALA A 104 2.29 8.73 9.77
N ILE A 105 2.55 8.19 10.97
CA ILE A 105 3.48 8.80 11.93
C ILE A 105 4.89 9.00 11.33
N PRO A 106 5.61 7.96 10.87
CA PRO A 106 6.93 8.15 10.27
C PRO A 106 6.88 8.94 8.96
N ALA A 107 5.83 8.78 8.15
CA ALA A 107 5.68 9.53 6.91
C ALA A 107 5.57 11.04 7.15
N LEU A 108 4.78 11.46 8.15
CA LEU A 108 4.64 12.87 8.53
C LEU A 108 5.91 13.44 9.18
N VAL A 109 6.72 12.62 9.85
CA VAL A 109 8.01 13.05 10.41
C VAL A 109 9.05 13.26 9.28
N ILE A 110 9.18 12.30 8.37
CA ILE A 110 10.18 12.33 7.28
C ILE A 110 9.82 13.39 6.23
N PHE A 111 8.54 13.48 5.86
CA PHE A 111 8.03 14.38 4.82
C PHE A 111 7.24 15.55 5.43
N ARG A 112 7.68 16.07 6.59
CA ARG A 112 6.98 17.12 7.34
C ARG A 112 6.65 18.37 6.51
N ASP A 113 7.50 18.69 5.53
CA ASP A 113 7.38 19.88 4.67
C ASP A 113 6.46 19.62 3.45
N ARG A 114 6.02 18.38 3.25
CA ARG A 114 5.24 17.90 2.09
C ARG A 114 3.96 17.18 2.51
N LYS A 115 3.26 17.71 3.52
CA LYS A 115 2.06 17.09 4.13
C LYS A 115 0.99 16.68 3.11
N ILE A 116 0.74 17.50 2.07
CA ILE A 116 -0.26 17.21 1.03
C ILE A 116 0.06 15.88 0.32
N HIS A 117 1.32 15.61 0.01
CA HIS A 117 1.73 14.36 -0.62
C HIS A 117 1.55 13.16 0.30
N VAL A 118 1.89 13.32 1.58
CA VAL A 118 1.66 12.28 2.60
C VAL A 118 0.16 11.98 2.71
N PHE A 119 -0.69 13.01 2.77
CA PHE A 119 -2.14 12.81 2.81
C PHE A 119 -2.67 12.14 1.54
N ALA A 120 -2.18 12.51 0.35
CA ALA A 120 -2.58 11.88 -0.90
C ALA A 120 -2.23 10.38 -0.93
N GLU A 121 -1.01 10.03 -0.51
CA GLU A 121 -0.57 8.62 -0.40
C GLU A 121 -1.38 7.84 0.64
N LEU A 122 -1.70 8.44 1.79
CA LEU A 122 -2.56 7.81 2.79
C LEU A 122 -3.98 7.57 2.28
N LEU A 123 -4.53 8.49 1.47
CA LEU A 123 -5.83 8.30 0.82
C LEU A 123 -5.80 7.15 -0.19
N VAL A 124 -4.74 7.07 -1.01
CA VAL A 124 -4.53 5.93 -1.93
C VAL A 124 -4.41 4.62 -1.14
N PHE A 125 -3.63 4.62 -0.06
CA PHE A 125 -3.47 3.46 0.81
C PHE A 125 -4.83 3.00 1.36
N ILE A 126 -5.64 3.90 1.90
CA ILE A 126 -6.99 3.57 2.39
C ILE A 126 -7.87 3.07 1.24
N GLY A 127 -7.79 3.66 0.05
CA GLY A 127 -8.50 3.21 -1.14
C GLY A 127 -8.16 1.77 -1.52
N VAL A 128 -6.86 1.46 -1.60
CA VAL A 128 -6.38 0.13 -1.99
C VAL A 128 -6.64 -0.90 -0.90
N PHE A 129 -6.17 -0.66 0.32
CA PHE A 129 -6.26 -1.64 1.40
C PHE A 129 -7.64 -1.68 2.06
N GLY A 130 -8.31 -0.54 2.18
CA GLY A 130 -9.64 -0.44 2.77
C GLY A 130 -10.75 -0.89 1.84
N PHE A 131 -10.65 -0.69 0.53
CA PHE A 131 -11.74 -1.00 -0.40
C PHE A 131 -11.35 -2.01 -1.47
N LEU A 132 -10.23 -1.80 -2.18
CA LEU A 132 -9.90 -2.64 -3.33
C LEU A 132 -9.58 -4.10 -2.94
N VAL A 133 -8.70 -4.30 -1.95
CA VAL A 133 -8.30 -5.64 -1.46
C VAL A 133 -9.51 -6.51 -1.10
N PRO A 134 -10.40 -6.11 -0.19
CA PRO A 134 -11.53 -6.95 0.20
C PRO A 134 -12.49 -7.21 -0.97
N ASN A 135 -12.71 -6.24 -1.85
CA ASN A 135 -13.57 -6.42 -3.02
C ASN A 135 -12.94 -7.36 -4.06
N LEU A 136 -11.62 -7.31 -4.27
CA LEU A 136 -10.92 -8.26 -5.15
C LEU A 136 -10.93 -9.68 -4.60
N VAL A 137 -10.77 -9.85 -3.29
CA VAL A 137 -10.93 -11.16 -2.64
C VAL A 137 -12.32 -11.72 -2.94
N VAL A 138 -13.38 -10.94 -2.70
CA VAL A 138 -14.76 -11.36 -3.00
C VAL A 138 -14.97 -11.65 -4.49
N ALA A 139 -14.45 -10.81 -5.38
CA ALA A 139 -14.61 -10.96 -6.83
C ALA A 139 -13.93 -12.24 -7.35
N LEU A 140 -12.69 -12.51 -6.94
CA LEU A 140 -11.94 -13.69 -7.40
C LEU A 140 -12.49 -15.00 -6.84
N HIS A 141 -13.07 -15.00 -5.65
CA HIS A 141 -13.69 -16.21 -5.09
C HIS A 141 -15.00 -16.60 -5.80
N ARG A 142 -15.64 -15.68 -6.53
CA ARG A 142 -16.85 -15.95 -7.32
C ARG A 142 -16.56 -16.54 -8.71
N LEU A 143 -15.36 -16.33 -9.24
CA LEU A 143 -14.90 -16.92 -10.50
C LEU A 143 -14.63 -18.41 -10.33
#